data_AF-A0A7C0Z4Y0-F1
#
_entry.id   AF-A0A7C0Z4Y0-F1
#
_cell.length_a   1.000
_cell.length_b   1.000
_cell.length_c   1.000
_cell.angle_alpha   90.00
_cell.angle_beta   90.00
_cell.angle_gamma   90.00
#
_symmetry.space_group_name_H-M   'P 1'
#
loop_
_entity.id
_entity.type
_entity.pdbx_description
1 polymer ?
#
loop_
_entity_poly.entity_id
_entity_poly.type
_entity_poly.pdbx_seq_one_letter_code
_entity_poly.pdbx_strand_id
1 'polypeptide(L)'
;MEQEVNMNKLTLEVPESLAKLGQPTQKALLVRALRKVAKERIAEERKELEEAKRHLRRLEKKYKKDLKHFEEEMPKTGDYKTHEDYVEWSFWADVAERIQKDIEAFERLHGVILEKQ
;
A
#
# COMPACT_ATOMS: atom_id res chain seq x y z
N MET A 1 22.67 9.18 -15.88
CA MET A 1 21.68 8.48 -16.73
C MET A 1 20.32 8.94 -16.25
N GLU A 2 19.68 9.86 -16.96
CA GLU A 2 18.30 10.25 -16.68
C GLU A 2 17.41 9.06 -17.04
N GLN A 3 16.68 8.51 -16.06
CA GLN A 3 15.66 7.52 -16.35
C GLN A 3 14.52 8.23 -17.08
N GLU A 4 14.32 7.88 -18.35
CA GLU A 4 13.20 8.35 -19.16
C GLU A 4 11.89 7.84 -18.52
N VAL A 5 11.14 8.73 -17.88
CA VAL A 5 9.89 8.37 -17.20
C VAL A 5 8.86 8.02 -18.27
N ASN A 6 8.58 6.72 -18.41
CA ASN A 6 7.61 6.21 -19.39
C ASN A 6 6.22 6.79 -19.11
N MET A 7 5.70 7.61 -20.03
CA MET A 7 4.43 8.31 -19.88
C MET A 7 3.30 7.57 -20.60
N ASN A 8 2.36 7.03 -19.82
CA ASN A 8 1.13 6.44 -20.37
C ASN A 8 0.02 7.49 -20.51
N LYS A 9 -0.76 7.41 -21.60
CA LYS A 9 -1.96 8.24 -21.80
C LYS A 9 -3.16 7.56 -21.14
N LEU A 10 -3.92 8.34 -20.37
CA LEU A 10 -5.16 7.92 -19.73
C LEU A 10 -6.32 8.73 -20.33
N THR A 11 -7.34 8.03 -20.85
CA THR A 11 -8.59 8.66 -21.31
C THR A 11 -9.63 8.51 -20.20
N LEU A 12 -10.27 9.62 -19.82
CA LEU A 12 -11.26 9.66 -18.75
C LEU A 12 -12.52 10.37 -19.24
N GLU A 13 -13.67 9.80 -18.93
CA GLU A 13 -14.94 10.53 -19.00
C GLU A 13 -15.03 11.46 -17.80
N VAL A 14 -15.27 12.74 -18.05
CA VAL A 14 -15.33 13.76 -17.00
C VAL A 14 -16.61 14.57 -17.10
N PRO A 15 -17.11 15.13 -15.97
CA PRO A 15 -18.26 16.02 -15.99
C PRO A 15 -18.06 17.22 -16.93
N GLU A 16 -19.12 17.64 -17.60
CA GLU A 16 -19.09 18.79 -18.54
C GLU A 16 -18.57 20.07 -17.85
N SER A 17 -18.83 20.23 -16.55
CA SER A 17 -18.32 21.36 -15.76
C SER A 17 -16.79 21.43 -15.73
N LEU A 18 -16.09 20.30 -15.75
CA LEU A 18 -14.63 20.25 -15.83
C LEU A 18 -14.16 20.62 -17.24
N ALA A 19 -14.84 20.10 -18.27
CA ALA A 19 -14.50 20.36 -19.67
C ALA A 19 -14.66 21.84 -20.06
N LYS A 20 -15.57 22.56 -19.39
CA LYS A 20 -15.78 24.01 -19.57
C LYS A 20 -14.65 24.87 -18.98
N LEU A 21 -13.78 24.33 -18.14
CA LEU A 21 -12.61 25.06 -17.63
C LEU A 21 -11.52 25.17 -18.71
N GLY A 22 -10.68 26.20 -18.65
CA GLY A 22 -9.51 26.31 -19.52
C GLY A 22 -8.54 25.13 -19.32
N GLN A 23 -7.89 24.66 -20.39
CA GLN A 23 -6.97 23.51 -20.38
C GLN A 23 -5.90 23.57 -19.26
N PRO A 24 -5.21 24.71 -18.99
CA PRO A 24 -4.27 24.78 -17.88
C PRO A 24 -4.91 24.53 -16.51
N THR A 25 -6.14 25.02 -16.31
CA THR A 25 -6.91 24.86 -15.08
C THR A 25 -7.37 23.41 -14.90
N GLN A 26 -7.83 22.75 -15.97
CA GLN A 26 -8.20 21.33 -15.94
C GLN A 26 -7.02 20.48 -15.48
N LYS A 27 -5.85 20.65 -16.13
CA LYS A 27 -4.64 19.91 -15.79
C LYS A 27 -4.20 20.17 -14.35
N ALA A 28 -4.15 21.44 -13.93
CA ALA A 28 -3.75 21.80 -12.58
C ALA A 28 -4.68 21.21 -11.52
N LEU A 29 -6.00 21.22 -11.77
CA LEU A 29 -6.98 20.63 -10.86
C LEU A 29 -6.80 19.12 -10.73
N LEU A 30 -6.70 18.40 -11.86
CA LEU A 30 -6.52 16.94 -11.86
C LEU A 30 -5.22 16.54 -11.16
N VAL A 31 -4.11 17.23 -11.44
CA VAL A 31 -2.82 16.96 -10.81
C VAL A 31 -2.89 17.19 -9.29
N ARG A 32 -3.53 18.28 -8.86
CA ARG A 32 -3.72 18.56 -7.42
C ARG A 32 -4.62 17.54 -6.75
N ALA A 33 -5.69 17.11 -7.41
CA ALA A 33 -6.59 16.08 -6.91
C ALA A 33 -5.86 14.75 -6.74
N LEU A 34 -5.10 14.31 -7.76
CA LEU A 34 -4.28 13.09 -7.69
C LEU A 34 -3.27 13.14 -6.54
N ARG A 35 -2.57 14.28 -6.36
CA ARG A 35 -1.62 14.45 -5.25
C ARG A 35 -2.32 14.36 -3.89
N LYS A 36 -3.46 15.04 -3.74
CA LYS A 36 -4.23 15.04 -2.50
C LYS A 36 -4.69 13.63 -2.15
N VAL A 37 -5.31 12.94 -3.11
CA VAL A 37 -5.79 11.57 -2.94
C VAL A 37 -4.64 10.62 -2.62
N ALA A 38 -3.51 10.68 -3.35
CA ALA A 38 -2.34 9.84 -3.07
C ALA A 38 -1.83 10.04 -1.62
N LYS A 39 -1.77 11.29 -1.14
CA LYS A 39 -1.35 11.60 0.23
C LYS A 39 -2.34 11.05 1.27
N GLU A 40 -3.64 11.17 1.02
CA GLU A 40 -4.68 10.63 1.90
C GLU A 40 -4.61 9.11 1.98
N ARG A 41 -4.47 8.44 0.82
CA ARG A 41 -4.31 6.97 0.73
C ARG A 41 -3.09 6.46 1.48
N ILE A 42 -1.93 7.10 1.30
CA ILE A 42 -0.71 6.76 2.07
C ILE A 42 -0.97 6.86 3.57
N ALA A 43 -1.68 7.90 4.02
CA ALA A 43 -1.96 8.09 5.44
C ALA A 43 -2.93 7.04 6.01
N GLU A 44 -3.93 6.61 5.23
CA GLU A 44 -4.84 5.52 5.58
C GLU A 44 -4.09 4.19 5.65
N GLU A 45 -3.37 3.85 4.59
CA GLU A 45 -2.61 2.59 4.47
C GLU A 45 -1.54 2.47 5.54
N ARG A 46 -0.87 3.56 5.93
CA ARG A 46 0.08 3.54 7.05
C ARG A 46 -0.58 3.16 8.38
N LYS A 47 -1.83 3.55 8.61
CA LYS A 47 -2.55 3.17 9.85
C LYS A 47 -2.87 1.68 9.84
N GLU A 48 -3.36 1.16 8.71
CA GLU A 48 -3.65 -0.27 8.53
C GLU A 48 -2.38 -1.12 8.61
N LEU A 49 -1.27 -0.65 8.03
CA LEU A 49 0.02 -1.32 8.13
C LEU A 49 0.51 -1.41 9.58
N GLU A 50 0.36 -0.34 10.36
CA GLU A 50 0.71 -0.37 11.78
C GLU A 50 -0.18 -1.33 12.58
N GLU A 51 -1.43 -1.54 12.17
CA GLU A 51 -2.30 -2.57 12.73
C GLU A 51 -1.81 -3.97 12.40
N ALA A 52 -1.58 -4.29 11.13
CA ALA A 52 -1.04 -5.57 10.71
C ALA A 52 0.29 -5.88 11.44
N LYS A 53 1.19 -4.90 11.53
CA LYS A 53 2.44 -5.02 12.28
C LYS A 53 2.24 -5.27 13.78
N ARG A 54 1.19 -4.75 14.41
CA ARG A 54 0.87 -5.07 15.81
C ARG A 54 0.49 -6.55 15.97
N HIS A 55 -0.30 -7.11 15.05
CA HIS A 55 -0.63 -8.53 15.06
C HIS A 55 0.60 -9.41 14.84
N LEU A 56 1.44 -9.07 13.86
CA LEU A 56 2.71 -9.76 13.60
C LEU A 56 3.60 -9.77 14.84
N ARG A 57 3.87 -8.60 15.43
CA ARG A 57 4.70 -8.48 16.64
C ARG A 57 4.14 -9.24 17.84
N ARG A 58 2.81 -9.34 17.97
CA ARG A 58 2.16 -10.11 19.03
C ARG A 58 2.50 -11.60 18.90
N LEU A 59 2.44 -12.14 17.70
CA LEU A 59 2.71 -13.55 17.42
C LEU A 59 4.23 -13.83 17.48
N GLU A 60 5.06 -12.95 16.92
CA GLU A 60 6.52 -13.01 17.07
C GLU A 60 6.95 -13.07 18.53
N LYS A 61 6.35 -12.24 19.38
CA LYS A 61 6.63 -12.22 20.81
C LYS A 61 6.14 -13.49 21.52
N LYS A 62 4.98 -14.03 21.10
CA LYS A 62 4.42 -15.27 21.66
C LYS A 62 5.31 -16.47 21.38
N TYR A 63 5.84 -16.58 20.17
CA TYR A 63 6.64 -17.73 19.73
C TYR A 63 8.16 -17.50 19.80
N LYS A 64 8.60 -16.26 20.10
CA LYS A 64 10.00 -15.84 20.17
C LYS A 64 10.79 -16.11 18.88
N LYS A 65 10.14 -15.98 17.74
CA LYS A 65 10.68 -16.24 16.40
C LYS A 65 9.87 -15.45 15.37
N ASP A 66 10.38 -15.30 14.15
CA ASP A 66 9.61 -14.77 13.03
C ASP A 66 8.73 -15.86 12.38
N LEU A 67 7.84 -15.45 11.48
CA LEU A 67 6.92 -16.36 10.77
C LEU A 67 7.67 -17.44 9.99
N LYS A 68 8.79 -17.09 9.34
CA LYS A 68 9.54 -18.02 8.51
C LYS A 68 10.13 -19.17 9.35
N HIS A 69 10.79 -18.83 10.45
CA HIS A 69 11.30 -19.85 11.38
C HIS A 69 10.17 -20.63 12.07
N PHE A 70 9.01 -19.99 12.27
CA PHE A 70 7.83 -20.66 12.78
C PHE A 70 7.29 -21.74 11.82
N GLU A 71 7.23 -21.44 10.52
CA GLU A 71 6.80 -22.37 9.47
C GLU A 71 7.72 -23.57 9.35
N GLU A 72 9.04 -23.37 9.42
CA GLU A 72 10.05 -24.43 9.31
C GLU A 72 9.97 -25.45 10.47
N GLU A 73 9.58 -25.01 11.66
CA GLU A 73 9.50 -25.82 12.87
C GLU A 73 8.09 -26.37 13.17
N MET A 74 7.11 -26.08 12.31
CA MET A 74 5.72 -26.40 12.59
C MET A 74 5.50 -27.93 12.60
N PRO A 75 5.01 -28.53 13.70
CA PRO A 75 4.79 -29.97 13.75
C PRO A 75 3.70 -30.39 12.75
N LYS A 76 3.91 -31.52 12.06
CA LYS A 76 2.90 -32.12 11.15
C LYS A 76 1.57 -32.46 11.85
N THR A 77 1.60 -32.65 13.16
CA THR A 77 0.44 -32.88 14.03
C THR A 77 0.41 -31.80 15.11
N GLY A 78 0.42 -30.52 14.69
CA GLY A 78 0.32 -29.39 15.59
C GLY A 78 -0.99 -29.37 16.38
N ASP A 79 -0.97 -28.78 17.57
CA ASP A 79 -2.22 -28.51 18.28
C ASP A 79 -3.07 -27.50 17.49
N TYR A 80 -4.40 -27.60 17.63
CA TYR A 80 -5.36 -26.77 16.90
C TYR A 80 -5.05 -25.26 17.05
N LYS A 81 -4.60 -24.86 18.24
CA LYS A 81 -4.28 -23.47 18.57
C LYS A 81 -3.09 -22.95 17.76
N THR A 82 -2.04 -23.75 17.63
CA THR A 82 -0.85 -23.42 16.84
C THR A 82 -1.20 -23.30 15.36
N HIS A 83 -2.16 -24.09 14.86
CA HIS A 83 -2.69 -23.93 13.51
C HIS A 83 -3.47 -22.62 13.34
N GLU A 84 -4.35 -22.26 14.28
CA GLU A 84 -5.06 -20.97 14.22
C GLU A 84 -4.09 -19.78 14.28
N ASP A 85 -3.11 -19.82 15.18
CA ASP A 85 -2.10 -18.78 15.29
C ASP A 85 -1.29 -18.65 14.01
N TYR A 86 -0.97 -19.77 13.33
CA TYR A 86 -0.33 -19.76 12.03
C TYR A 86 -1.17 -19.07 10.96
N VAL A 87 -2.45 -19.44 10.84
CA VAL A 87 -3.39 -18.88 9.87
C VAL A 87 -3.56 -17.38 10.09
N GLU A 88 -3.68 -16.94 11.35
CA GLU A 88 -3.72 -15.52 11.67
C GLU A 88 -2.40 -14.83 11.27
N TRP A 89 -1.25 -15.44 11.57
CA TRP A 89 0.06 -14.86 11.29
C TRP A 89 0.29 -14.65 9.80
N SER A 90 0.05 -15.70 8.99
CA SER A 90 0.23 -15.64 7.54
C SER A 90 -0.72 -14.62 6.90
N PHE A 91 -1.98 -14.58 7.35
CA PHE A 91 -2.94 -13.57 6.90
C PHE A 91 -2.42 -12.14 7.14
N TRP A 92 -1.93 -11.82 8.34
CA TRP A 92 -1.43 -10.49 8.62
C TRP A 92 -0.11 -10.16 7.92
N ALA A 93 0.71 -11.17 7.61
CA ALA A 93 1.93 -11.01 6.82
C ALA A 93 1.58 -10.60 5.39
N ASP A 94 0.64 -11.30 4.76
CA ASP A 94 0.13 -10.98 3.42
C ASP A 94 -0.51 -9.59 3.37
N VAL A 95 -1.31 -9.24 4.37
CA VAL A 95 -1.92 -7.91 4.49
C VAL A 95 -0.85 -6.83 4.61
N ALA A 96 0.16 -7.02 5.46
CA ALA A 96 1.24 -6.06 5.63
C ALA A 96 2.06 -5.89 4.33
N GLU A 97 2.38 -6.98 3.63
CA GLU A 97 3.10 -6.93 2.36
C GLU A 97 2.32 -6.19 1.29
N ARG A 98 1.01 -6.49 1.15
CA ARG A 98 0.14 -5.81 0.18
C ARG A 98 0.07 -4.30 0.45
N ILE A 99 -0.20 -3.91 1.70
CA ILE A 99 -0.31 -2.49 2.07
C ILE A 99 1.03 -1.77 1.83
N GLN A 100 2.15 -2.43 2.14
CA GLN A 100 3.47 -1.86 1.89
C GLN A 100 3.71 -1.59 0.39
N LYS A 101 3.29 -2.50 -0.48
CA LYS A 101 3.37 -2.31 -1.95
C LYS A 101 2.46 -1.17 -2.43
N ASP A 102 1.26 -1.04 -1.86
CA ASP A 102 0.33 0.04 -2.18
C ASP A 102 0.91 1.41 -1.79
N ILE A 103 1.46 1.53 -0.57
CA ILE A 103 2.14 2.75 -0.10
C ILE A 103 3.26 3.13 -1.06
N GLU A 104 4.14 2.19 -1.42
CA GLU A 104 5.24 2.45 -2.34
C GLU A 104 4.75 2.91 -3.72
N ALA A 105 3.64 2.36 -4.21
CA ALA A 105 3.04 2.79 -5.47
C ALA A 105 2.50 4.24 -5.37
N PHE A 106 1.81 4.58 -4.29
CA PHE A 106 1.34 5.94 -4.06
C PHE A 106 2.47 6.94 -3.83
N GLU A 107 3.56 6.54 -3.17
CA GLU A 107 4.75 7.39 -2.97
C GLU A 107 5.45 7.71 -4.30
N ARG A 108 5.60 6.71 -5.19
CA ARG A 108 6.08 6.94 -6.55
C ARG A 108 5.17 7.90 -7.31
N LEU A 109 3.85 7.71 -7.24
CA LEU A 109 2.88 8.61 -7.87
C LEU A 109 3.00 10.05 -7.32
N HIS A 110 3.09 10.19 -5.99
CA HIS A 110 3.23 11.48 -5.33
C HIS A 110 4.53 12.20 -5.70
N GLY A 111 5.66 11.48 -5.74
CA GLY A 111 6.97 12.01 -6.13
C GLY A 111 7.03 12.47 -7.59
N VAL A 112 6.53 11.65 -8.53
CA VAL A 112 6.44 12.02 -9.96
C VAL A 112 5.60 13.29 -10.18
N ILE A 113 4.57 13.50 -9.36
CA ILE A 113 3.74 14.70 -9.44
C ILE A 113 4.47 15.93 -8.87
N LEU A 114 5.43 15.80 -7.97
CA LEU A 114 6.19 16.92 -7.40
C LEU A 114 7.29 17.43 -8.34
N GLU A 115 7.99 16.54 -9.04
CA GLU A 115 9.10 16.92 -9.95
C GLU A 115 8.65 17.66 -11.22
N LYS A 116 7.35 17.61 -11.55
CA LYS A 116 6.77 18.20 -12.79
C LYS A 116 6.13 19.58 -12.61
N GLN A 117 6.39 20.27 -11.49
CA GLN A 117 5.97 21.66 -11.23
C GLN A 117 7.13 22.63 -11.42
#